data_AF-E6TWK2-F1
#
_entry.id   AF-E6TWK2-F1
#
_cell.length_a   1.000
_cell.length_b   1.000
_cell.length_c   1.000
_cell.angle_alpha   90.00
_cell.angle_beta   90.00
_cell.angle_gamma   90.00
#
_symmetry.space_group_name_H-M   'P 1'
#
loop_
_entity.id
_entity.type
_entity.pdbx_description
1 polymer ?
#
loop_
_entity_poly.entity_id
_entity_poly.type
_entity_poly.pdbx_seq_one_letter_code
_entity_poly.pdbx_strand_id
1 'polypeptide(L)'
;MNKHFNKLCFLFVSSAIFIGCSNEELTAIEVLENTIDAMDDINEFRFVLDSHAEDQDGQQIVISSEGNVQYTPLAAHMKLESDYDDEHQVKTEVYISDDAIYHQGTRVAETDAEWIGNDYSHTPPTPHEQFDLIKEFSDSFTFIEERDYYHFTLSTYDDGLDNLLSTIFPFFHVQDDPLLEIMLYILRSEGIVEQLNYEFTINKDTFMRESELIELLLDVGNPDIDDMTFMEQINITYDYTDTEPVFIPDEVIDNARKIGENMSDSLIDLEIDTETSIEEEKGISDGNHFNGAKFTTDGEWIYFADDHHIEGIYRFKADEIDNHVEKLSDDIAANINVTDDWIYYEDRSKDSHVYRMSKDGSEIEQVISDNTIDVRVIDETLYYKNFNGHNQRSLYATQLSPTTTTTFTLVDHVFRFTIHQGNVFYQGDDHHLYVTDVDPNDNANFPFISHRVGTFQALDEYIYYENSEDGHSLYRISTDGYRVEKLTEAESQGFNVTEDSLFFTNASDDEALYRLDLDTLEKTKLDDRGFSIHVIDDLVFYQKHISSFELGWFVINKDGTNPRQINF
;
A
#
# COMPACT_ATOMS: atom_id res chain seq x y z
N MET A 1 9.25 35.49 85.17
CA MET A 1 8.05 35.67 86.02
C MET A 1 6.88 36.05 85.12
N ASN A 2 6.05 35.04 84.79
CA ASN A 2 4.60 35.06 84.62
C ASN A 2 3.82 36.17 83.87
N LYS A 3 2.91 35.65 83.03
CA LYS A 3 1.53 36.07 82.66
C LYS A 3 1.37 36.90 81.39
N HIS A 4 0.70 36.44 80.33
CA HIS A 4 -0.72 36.02 80.11
C HIS A 4 -1.74 37.16 79.97
N PHE A 5 -2.58 37.01 78.94
CA PHE A 5 -3.89 37.66 78.66
C PHE A 5 -3.79 39.14 78.18
N ASN A 6 -4.61 39.66 77.25
CA ASN A 6 -5.99 39.33 76.91
C ASN A 6 -6.40 39.93 75.53
N LYS A 7 -7.47 39.39 74.95
CA LYS A 7 -8.22 39.91 73.79
C LYS A 7 -8.72 41.35 74.00
N LEU A 8 -8.74 42.17 72.95
CA LEU A 8 -9.76 43.22 72.76
C LEU A 8 -10.03 43.45 71.25
N CYS A 9 -11.27 43.20 70.86
CA CYS A 9 -11.89 43.56 69.58
C CYS A 9 -12.61 44.91 69.72
N PHE A 10 -12.49 45.80 68.74
CA PHE A 10 -13.47 46.82 68.29
C PHE A 10 -13.06 47.21 66.85
N LEU A 11 -13.78 46.78 65.79
CA LEU A 11 -14.81 47.52 65.00
C LEU A 11 -14.31 48.90 64.50
N PHE A 12 -14.38 49.34 63.24
CA PHE A 12 -14.90 48.86 61.94
C PHE A 12 -14.67 50.02 60.92
N VAL A 13 -14.83 49.75 59.60
CA VAL A 13 -14.96 50.69 58.44
C VAL A 13 -13.63 51.29 57.92
N SER A 14 -13.25 51.28 56.64
CA SER A 14 -13.89 51.01 55.34
C SER A 14 -12.79 50.58 54.35
N SER A 15 -12.96 49.48 53.60
CA SER A 15 -13.43 49.49 52.20
C SER A 15 -12.63 50.36 51.23
N ALA A 16 -11.58 49.76 50.64
CA ALA A 16 -11.21 49.95 49.23
C ALA A 16 -10.33 48.77 48.83
N ILE A 17 -10.96 47.71 48.32
CA ILE A 17 -10.26 46.63 47.61
C ILE A 17 -9.99 47.20 46.21
N PHE A 18 -8.74 47.56 45.94
CA PHE A 18 -8.25 47.53 44.57
C PHE A 18 -8.05 46.04 44.25
N ILE A 19 -8.93 45.49 43.42
CA ILE A 19 -8.63 44.25 42.69
C ILE A 19 -7.58 44.69 41.67
N GLY A 20 -6.30 44.50 42.01
CA GLY A 20 -5.27 44.42 40.99
C GLY A 20 -5.45 43.07 40.34
N CYS A 21 -5.86 43.04 39.07
CA CYS A 21 -5.65 41.86 38.23
C CYS A 21 -4.14 41.59 38.21
N SER A 22 -3.71 40.49 38.80
CA SER A 22 -2.42 39.91 38.49
C SER A 22 -2.56 39.26 37.12
N ASN A 23 -2.00 39.87 36.07
CA ASN A 23 -1.68 39.12 34.86
C ASN A 23 -0.50 38.22 35.23
N GLU A 24 -0.77 36.97 35.58
CA GLU A 24 0.26 35.94 35.52
C GLU A 24 0.41 35.56 34.04
N GLU A 25 1.62 35.71 33.51
CA GLU A 25 1.97 35.23 32.16
C GLU A 25 1.79 33.71 32.14
N LEU A 26 1.04 33.19 31.17
CA LEU A 26 0.80 31.76 31.03
C LEU A 26 2.04 31.08 30.43
N THR A 27 2.32 29.86 30.87
CA THR A 27 3.32 29.01 30.24
C THR A 27 2.79 28.40 28.94
N ALA A 28 3.69 27.95 28.07
CA ALA A 28 3.34 27.27 26.81
C ALA A 28 2.34 26.11 27.02
N ILE A 29 2.61 25.26 28.02
CA ILE A 29 1.74 24.12 28.37
C ILE A 29 0.36 24.60 28.84
N GLU A 30 0.29 25.63 29.68
CA GLU A 30 -1.01 26.18 30.14
C GLU A 30 -1.81 26.78 28.99
N VAL A 31 -1.15 27.41 28.01
CA VAL A 31 -1.82 27.90 26.80
C VAL A 31 -2.37 26.74 25.97
N LEU A 32 -1.59 25.68 25.74
CA LEU A 32 -2.04 24.49 25.01
C LEU A 32 -3.19 23.78 25.74
N GLU A 33 -3.14 23.67 27.07
CA GLU A 33 -4.25 23.11 27.87
C GLU A 33 -5.53 23.91 27.73
N ASN A 34 -5.45 25.25 27.84
CA ASN A 34 -6.61 26.11 27.62
C ASN A 34 -7.12 26.04 26.17
N THR A 35 -6.24 25.77 25.21
CA THR A 35 -6.58 25.60 23.78
C THR A 35 -7.35 24.31 23.57
N ILE A 36 -6.86 23.19 24.11
CA ILE A 36 -7.56 21.89 24.09
C ILE A 36 -8.95 22.04 24.70
N ASP A 37 -9.05 22.64 25.89
CA ASP A 37 -10.33 22.88 26.58
C ASP A 37 -11.26 23.79 25.77
N ALA A 38 -10.74 24.84 25.12
CA ALA A 38 -11.54 25.76 24.31
C ALA A 38 -12.02 25.12 22.99
N MET A 39 -11.24 24.18 22.45
CA MET A 39 -11.53 23.50 21.20
C MET A 39 -12.29 22.16 21.38
N ASP A 40 -12.51 21.70 22.61
CA ASP A 40 -13.20 20.44 22.92
C ASP A 40 -14.59 20.37 22.25
N ASP A 41 -15.36 21.46 22.34
CA ASP A 41 -16.72 21.58 21.78
C ASP A 41 -16.74 22.07 20.31
N ILE A 42 -15.59 22.30 19.69
CA ILE A 42 -15.50 22.89 18.36
C ILE A 42 -15.61 21.79 17.31
N ASN A 43 -16.81 21.70 16.74
CA ASN A 43 -17.16 20.69 15.76
C ASN A 43 -17.32 21.24 14.35
N GLU A 44 -17.23 22.55 14.17
CA GLU A 44 -17.38 23.22 12.87
C GLU A 44 -16.35 24.33 12.73
N PHE A 45 -15.75 24.45 11.56
CA PHE A 45 -14.90 25.58 11.20
C PHE A 45 -14.74 25.73 9.69
N ARG A 46 -14.36 26.93 9.27
CA ARG A 46 -13.91 27.23 7.92
C ARG A 46 -12.39 27.40 7.93
N PHE A 47 -11.73 27.01 6.85
CA PHE A 47 -10.32 27.30 6.63
C PHE A 47 -10.08 27.94 5.25
N VAL A 48 -8.97 28.67 5.16
CA VAL A 48 -8.36 29.12 3.91
C VAL A 48 -6.91 28.71 3.94
N LEU A 49 -6.44 28.07 2.87
CA LEU A 49 -5.09 27.59 2.67
C LEU A 49 -4.50 28.23 1.42
N ASP A 50 -3.29 28.77 1.55
CA ASP A 50 -2.48 29.26 0.44
C ASP A 50 -1.11 28.57 0.48
N SER A 51 -0.79 27.78 -0.55
CA SER A 51 0.52 27.16 -0.75
C SER A 51 1.30 27.85 -1.84
N HIS A 52 2.58 28.08 -1.57
CA HIS A 52 3.57 28.59 -2.49
C HIS A 52 4.74 27.62 -2.56
N ALA A 53 4.91 27.06 -3.74
CA ALA A 53 5.93 26.07 -4.04
C ALA A 53 6.89 26.67 -5.07
N GLU A 54 8.19 26.63 -4.82
CA GLU A 54 9.22 27.14 -5.74
C GLU A 54 10.35 26.12 -5.90
N ASP A 55 10.70 25.81 -7.15
CA ASP A 55 11.86 24.99 -7.48
C ASP A 55 13.15 25.82 -7.62
N GLN A 56 14.28 25.14 -7.75
CA GLN A 56 15.60 25.78 -7.91
C GLN A 56 15.77 26.64 -9.17
N ASP A 57 14.94 26.45 -10.19
CA ASP A 57 14.94 27.23 -11.43
C ASP A 57 13.98 28.45 -11.36
N GLY A 58 13.26 28.60 -10.25
CA GLY A 58 12.32 29.69 -9.96
C GLY A 58 10.94 29.47 -10.59
N GLN A 59 10.60 28.25 -10.99
CA GLN A 59 9.23 27.90 -11.36
C GLN A 59 8.38 27.84 -10.09
N GLN A 60 7.22 28.50 -10.13
CA GLN A 60 6.32 28.58 -9.00
C GLN A 60 5.04 27.80 -9.25
N ILE A 61 4.60 27.06 -8.25
CA ILE A 61 3.28 26.44 -8.18
C ILE A 61 2.55 27.13 -7.03
N VAL A 62 1.35 27.64 -7.32
CA VAL A 62 0.50 28.25 -6.30
C VAL A 62 -0.77 27.44 -6.19
N ILE A 63 -1.10 27.04 -4.97
CA ILE A 63 -2.36 26.36 -4.65
C ILE A 63 -3.12 27.22 -3.67
N SER A 64 -4.37 27.53 -4.00
CA SER A 64 -5.29 28.17 -3.07
C SER A 64 -6.44 27.22 -2.78
N SER A 65 -6.87 27.17 -1.53
CA SER A 65 -7.99 26.33 -1.11
C SER A 65 -8.82 27.02 -0.05
N GLU A 66 -10.12 26.80 -0.10
CA GLU A 66 -11.02 27.15 0.99
C GLU A 66 -11.98 25.99 1.26
N GLY A 67 -12.37 25.82 2.52
CA GLY A 67 -13.31 24.76 2.86
C GLY A 67 -13.99 24.93 4.20
N ASN A 68 -15.11 24.24 4.36
CA ASN A 68 -15.86 24.11 5.61
C ASN A 68 -15.78 22.67 6.08
N VAL A 69 -15.66 22.48 7.40
CA VAL A 69 -15.59 21.16 8.03
C VAL A 69 -16.57 21.12 9.20
N GLN A 70 -17.21 19.96 9.35
CA GLN A 70 -18.11 19.59 10.43
C GLN A 70 -17.76 18.18 10.91
N TYR A 71 -17.74 17.92 12.22
CA TYR A 71 -17.38 16.61 12.81
C TYR A 71 -18.57 15.80 13.34
N THR A 72 -19.79 16.34 13.37
CA THR A 72 -20.97 15.61 13.88
C THR A 72 -22.22 15.82 13.02
N PRO A 73 -22.50 14.94 12.03
CA PRO A 73 -21.61 13.90 11.49
C PRO A 73 -20.42 14.51 10.72
N LEU A 74 -19.39 13.70 10.40
CA LEU A 74 -18.28 14.16 9.59
C LEU A 74 -18.79 14.59 8.21
N ALA A 75 -18.57 15.85 7.87
CA ALA A 75 -18.87 16.41 6.58
C ALA A 75 -17.89 17.55 6.28
N ALA A 76 -17.13 17.47 5.19
CA ALA A 76 -16.29 18.56 4.71
C ALA A 76 -16.58 18.90 3.26
N HIS A 77 -16.40 20.17 2.89
CA HIS A 77 -16.48 20.66 1.51
C HIS A 77 -15.33 21.62 1.25
N MET A 78 -14.53 21.32 0.24
CA MET A 78 -13.30 22.05 -0.08
C MET A 78 -13.24 22.35 -1.58
N LYS A 79 -12.64 23.49 -1.92
CA LYS A 79 -12.34 23.87 -3.29
C LYS A 79 -10.87 24.21 -3.40
N LEU A 80 -10.18 23.54 -4.31
CA LEU A 80 -8.77 23.72 -4.62
C LEU A 80 -8.65 24.41 -5.99
N GLU A 81 -7.81 25.42 -6.08
CA GLU A 81 -7.37 26.01 -7.35
C GLU A 81 -5.85 25.97 -7.40
N SER A 82 -5.28 25.32 -8.42
CA SER A 82 -3.83 25.31 -8.65
C SER A 82 -3.47 26.02 -9.96
N ASP A 83 -2.39 26.80 -9.89
CA ASP A 83 -1.80 27.52 -11.01
C ASP A 83 -0.42 26.90 -11.31
N TYR A 84 -0.36 26.05 -12.33
CA TYR A 84 0.85 25.28 -12.70
C TYR A 84 1.67 26.01 -13.79
N ASP A 85 0.99 26.74 -14.68
CA ASP A 85 1.55 27.71 -15.62
C ASP A 85 0.48 28.74 -16.04
N ASP A 86 0.89 29.89 -16.61
CA ASP A 86 0.03 31.02 -17.05
C ASP A 86 -1.17 30.60 -17.96
N GLU A 87 -1.22 29.36 -18.45
CA GLU A 87 -2.25 28.83 -19.37
C GLU A 87 -3.14 27.70 -18.77
N HIS A 88 -2.75 27.05 -17.67
CA HIS A 88 -3.44 25.85 -17.15
C HIS A 88 -3.80 25.93 -15.65
N GLN A 89 -4.98 26.48 -15.37
CA GLN A 89 -5.58 26.40 -14.02
C GLN A 89 -6.33 25.08 -13.86
N VAL A 90 -6.09 24.37 -12.75
CA VAL A 90 -6.87 23.20 -12.35
C VAL A 90 -7.76 23.59 -11.19
N LYS A 91 -9.05 23.27 -11.29
CA LYS A 91 -10.01 23.46 -10.20
C LYS A 91 -10.55 22.12 -9.76
N THR A 92 -10.47 21.86 -8.46
CA THR A 92 -10.94 20.62 -7.84
C THR A 92 -11.94 20.95 -6.73
N GLU A 93 -13.06 20.27 -6.72
CA GLU A 93 -14.05 20.31 -5.64
C GLU A 93 -14.06 18.97 -4.92
N VAL A 94 -14.08 18.98 -3.58
CA VAL A 94 -13.98 17.79 -2.73
C VAL A 94 -15.06 17.82 -1.65
N TYR A 95 -15.76 16.71 -1.45
CA TYR A 95 -16.61 16.44 -0.29
C TYR A 95 -16.06 15.25 0.50
N ILE A 96 -16.14 15.30 1.83
CA ILE A 96 -15.75 14.20 2.73
C ILE A 96 -16.93 13.87 3.63
N SER A 97 -17.17 12.59 3.86
CA SER A 97 -18.14 12.02 4.81
C SER A 97 -17.46 11.06 5.79
N ASP A 98 -18.23 10.52 6.75
CA ASP A 98 -17.76 9.48 7.68
C ASP A 98 -17.20 8.22 6.97
N ASP A 99 -17.64 7.93 5.75
CA ASP A 99 -17.37 6.67 5.05
C ASP A 99 -16.85 6.82 3.60
N ALA A 100 -16.82 8.03 3.05
CA ALA A 100 -16.38 8.27 1.69
C ALA A 100 -15.83 9.68 1.43
N ILE A 101 -14.95 9.77 0.43
CA ILE A 101 -14.45 11.02 -0.16
C ILE A 101 -14.96 11.11 -1.60
N TYR A 102 -15.49 12.26 -1.97
CA TYR A 102 -15.94 12.57 -3.31
C TYR A 102 -15.12 13.72 -3.88
N HIS A 103 -14.66 13.61 -5.12
CA HIS A 103 -13.95 14.71 -5.77
C HIS A 103 -14.30 14.84 -7.25
N GLN A 104 -14.11 16.04 -7.77
CA GLN A 104 -14.35 16.40 -9.16
C GLN A 104 -13.33 17.45 -9.57
N GLY A 105 -12.58 17.20 -10.65
CA GLY A 105 -11.56 18.13 -11.16
C GLY A 105 -11.83 18.53 -12.60
N THR A 106 -11.69 19.81 -12.93
CA THR A 106 -11.70 20.30 -14.33
C THR A 106 -10.32 20.83 -14.71
N ARG A 107 -9.68 20.22 -15.72
CA ARG A 107 -8.71 20.91 -16.58
C ARG A 107 -9.54 21.81 -17.50
N VAL A 108 -9.41 23.12 -17.37
CA VAL A 108 -10.34 24.12 -17.94
C VAL A 108 -10.63 23.92 -19.44
N ALA A 109 -11.85 23.46 -19.76
CA ALA A 109 -12.66 23.73 -20.98
C ALA A 109 -13.86 22.77 -21.11
N GLU A 110 -13.97 21.75 -20.27
CA GLU A 110 -15.09 20.81 -20.26
C GLU A 110 -16.04 21.13 -19.12
N THR A 111 -17.33 21.29 -19.43
CA THR A 111 -18.38 21.64 -18.46
C THR A 111 -18.87 20.46 -17.62
N ASP A 112 -18.34 19.26 -17.89
CA ASP A 112 -18.93 17.99 -17.47
C ASP A 112 -17.87 17.09 -16.81
N ALA A 113 -17.07 17.61 -15.86
CA ALA A 113 -16.25 16.72 -15.02
C ALA A 113 -17.17 15.77 -14.24
N GLU A 114 -16.77 14.51 -14.05
CA GLU A 114 -17.57 13.54 -13.31
C GLU A 114 -17.15 13.51 -11.84
N TRP A 115 -18.10 13.20 -10.95
CA TRP A 115 -17.80 12.96 -9.55
C TRP A 115 -17.18 11.57 -9.38
N ILE A 116 -16.11 11.49 -8.60
CA ILE A 116 -15.43 10.24 -8.24
C ILE A 116 -15.60 10.04 -6.74
N GLY A 117 -16.09 8.86 -6.33
CA GLY A 117 -16.30 8.49 -4.93
C GLY A 117 -15.40 7.34 -4.51
N ASN A 118 -14.69 7.51 -3.39
CA ASN A 118 -13.83 6.50 -2.77
C ASN A 118 -14.33 6.21 -1.36
N ASP A 119 -14.50 4.93 -1.04
CA ASP A 119 -14.78 4.52 0.34
C ASP A 119 -13.52 4.80 1.19
N TYR A 120 -13.71 5.37 2.39
CA TYR A 120 -12.65 5.80 3.28
C TYR A 120 -12.93 5.28 4.69
N SER A 121 -11.90 4.77 5.39
CA SER A 121 -12.11 3.96 6.60
C SER A 121 -11.73 4.66 7.91
N HIS A 122 -11.27 5.90 7.83
CA HIS A 122 -10.74 6.65 8.97
C HIS A 122 -11.48 7.97 9.16
N THR A 123 -11.23 8.65 10.28
CA THR A 123 -11.82 9.97 10.56
C THR A 123 -10.66 10.90 10.89
N PRO A 124 -10.54 12.07 10.23
CA PRO A 124 -9.51 13.03 10.58
C PRO A 124 -9.60 13.43 12.07
N PRO A 125 -8.48 13.74 12.73
CA PRO A 125 -8.52 14.18 14.12
C PRO A 125 -9.18 15.55 14.24
N THR A 126 -10.08 15.67 15.22
CA THR A 126 -10.69 16.94 15.61
C THR A 126 -9.61 17.97 16.01
N PRO A 127 -9.92 19.27 16.02
CA PRO A 127 -8.95 20.28 16.43
C PRO A 127 -8.41 20.06 17.85
N HIS A 128 -9.22 19.58 18.80
CA HIS A 128 -8.72 19.28 20.15
C HIS A 128 -7.76 18.07 20.14
N GLU A 129 -8.04 17.03 19.36
CA GLU A 129 -7.18 15.84 19.24
C GLU A 129 -5.82 16.20 18.63
N GLN A 130 -5.81 17.12 17.66
CA GLN A 130 -4.57 17.68 17.11
C GLN A 130 -3.75 18.38 18.20
N PHE A 131 -4.38 19.19 19.05
CA PHE A 131 -3.68 19.91 20.13
C PHE A 131 -3.25 19.01 21.28
N ASP A 132 -3.96 17.92 21.57
CA ASP A 132 -3.51 16.88 22.51
C ASP A 132 -2.17 16.28 22.05
N LEU A 133 -2.03 16.01 20.75
CA LEU A 133 -0.77 15.52 20.16
C LEU A 133 0.33 16.61 20.17
N ILE A 134 0.03 17.84 19.73
CA ILE A 134 0.99 18.97 19.75
C ILE A 134 1.54 19.21 21.16
N LYS A 135 0.68 19.06 22.18
CA LYS A 135 1.07 19.21 23.59
C LYS A 135 2.13 18.21 24.02
N GLU A 136 2.17 17.00 23.46
CA GLU A 136 3.23 16.02 23.76
C GLU A 136 4.62 16.53 23.31
N PHE A 137 4.67 17.45 22.35
CA PHE A 137 5.87 18.06 21.81
C PHE A 137 6.13 19.48 22.32
N SER A 138 5.43 19.93 23.38
CA SER A 138 5.50 21.33 23.85
C SER A 138 6.92 21.84 24.14
N ASP A 139 7.81 20.95 24.60
CA ASP A 139 9.20 21.29 24.93
C ASP A 139 10.06 21.59 23.69
N SER A 140 9.62 21.16 22.50
CA SER A 140 10.28 21.40 21.22
C SER A 140 9.93 22.75 20.61
N PHE A 141 8.86 23.41 21.08
CA PHE A 141 8.43 24.70 20.57
C PHE A 141 9.10 25.87 21.30
N THR A 142 9.52 26.86 20.51
CA THR A 142 9.73 28.21 21.02
C THR A 142 8.38 28.87 21.21
N PHE A 143 8.12 29.39 22.41
CA PHE A 143 6.88 30.05 22.77
C PHE A 143 7.11 31.54 23.05
N ILE A 144 6.33 32.38 22.38
CA ILE A 144 6.37 33.84 22.53
C ILE A 144 4.95 34.35 22.79
N GLU A 145 4.80 35.12 23.86
CA GLU A 145 3.59 35.88 24.14
C GLU A 145 3.64 37.23 23.40
N GLU A 146 2.77 37.41 22.41
CA GLU A 146 2.63 38.64 21.63
C GLU A 146 1.52 39.54 22.21
N ARG A 147 1.19 40.67 21.59
CA ARG A 147 0.18 41.57 22.15
C ARG A 147 -1.20 40.92 22.23
N ASP A 148 -1.64 40.32 21.13
CA ASP A 148 -3.02 39.87 20.92
C ASP A 148 -3.13 38.33 20.71
N TYR A 149 -2.00 37.64 20.50
CA TYR A 149 -1.92 36.18 20.30
C TYR A 149 -0.73 35.57 21.08
N TYR A 150 -0.74 34.24 21.20
CA TYR A 150 0.40 33.40 21.53
C TYR A 150 0.98 32.82 20.25
N HIS A 151 2.30 32.77 20.14
CA HIS A 151 2.99 32.28 18.94
C HIS A 151 3.92 31.12 19.31
N PHE A 152 3.77 30.01 18.60
CA PHE A 152 4.57 28.80 18.76
C PHE A 152 5.36 28.56 17.48
N THR A 153 6.65 28.27 17.62
CA THR A 153 7.56 28.02 16.50
C THR A 153 8.41 26.78 16.75
N LEU A 154 8.43 25.87 15.79
CA LEU A 154 9.32 24.72 15.71
C LEU A 154 10.22 24.91 14.48
N SER A 155 11.54 24.82 14.64
CA SER A 155 12.52 25.09 13.56
C SER A 155 13.60 24.02 13.45
N THR A 156 13.21 22.75 13.57
CA THR A 156 14.10 21.59 13.46
C THR A 156 13.30 20.34 13.12
N TYR A 157 13.82 19.52 12.21
CA TYR A 157 13.37 18.14 12.00
C TYR A 157 14.32 17.21 12.77
N ASP A 158 13.85 16.62 13.87
CA ASP A 158 14.57 15.68 14.73
C ASP A 158 13.81 14.33 14.76
N ASP A 159 14.53 13.21 14.88
CA ASP A 159 13.97 11.86 15.01
C ASP A 159 12.85 11.83 16.09
N GLY A 160 11.61 11.54 15.68
CA GLY A 160 10.43 11.49 16.56
C GLY A 160 9.36 12.55 16.30
N LEU A 161 9.59 13.51 15.40
CA LEU A 161 8.58 14.46 14.93
C LEU A 161 7.69 13.91 13.79
N ASP A 162 7.89 12.65 13.39
CA ASP A 162 7.09 11.98 12.33
C ASP A 162 5.59 11.95 12.66
N ASN A 163 5.24 11.74 13.93
CA ASN A 163 3.86 11.77 14.41
C ASN A 163 3.26 13.19 14.42
N LEU A 164 4.11 14.21 14.56
CA LEU A 164 3.66 15.60 14.47
C LEU A 164 3.36 15.95 13.00
N LEU A 165 4.20 15.51 12.06
CA LEU A 165 3.99 15.71 10.62
C LEU A 165 2.64 15.16 10.14
N SER A 166 2.22 13.97 10.59
CA SER A 166 0.92 13.40 10.22
C SER A 166 -0.29 14.16 10.80
N THR A 167 -0.05 15.09 11.74
CA THR A 167 -1.07 15.84 12.47
C THR A 167 -1.19 17.29 12.01
N ILE A 168 -0.09 17.90 11.52
CA ILE A 168 -0.10 19.29 11.02
C ILE A 168 -0.77 19.45 9.66
N PHE A 169 -1.13 18.35 8.98
CA PHE A 169 -1.94 18.35 7.76
C PHE A 169 -3.39 17.96 8.11
N PRO A 170 -4.21 18.91 8.62
CA PRO A 170 -5.44 18.63 9.35
C PRO A 170 -6.57 17.97 8.54
N PHE A 171 -6.50 17.94 7.21
CA PHE A 171 -7.56 17.37 6.34
C PHE A 171 -7.11 16.14 5.56
N PHE A 172 -5.84 15.79 5.69
CA PHE A 172 -5.20 14.73 4.97
C PHE A 172 -4.82 13.66 5.97
N HIS A 173 -5.80 13.01 6.59
CA HIS A 173 -5.47 11.89 7.46
C HIS A 173 -5.06 10.69 6.58
N VAL A 174 -3.84 10.24 6.86
CA VAL A 174 -2.76 9.96 5.89
C VAL A 174 -2.74 8.52 5.34
N GLN A 175 -3.53 7.60 5.88
CA GLN A 175 -3.32 6.16 5.65
C GLN A 175 -4.04 5.54 4.44
N ASP A 176 -4.98 6.26 3.81
CA ASP A 176 -5.83 5.66 2.76
C ASP A 176 -5.90 6.49 1.46
N ASP A 177 -5.12 7.58 1.32
CA ASP A 177 -4.88 8.23 0.03
C ASP A 177 -3.52 7.75 -0.49
N PRO A 178 -3.49 6.79 -1.43
CA PRO A 178 -2.23 6.18 -1.88
C PRO A 178 -1.27 7.22 -2.45
N LEU A 179 -1.78 8.29 -3.08
CA LEU A 179 -0.96 9.29 -3.77
C LEU A 179 -0.29 10.23 -2.76
N LEU A 180 -1.04 10.68 -1.76
CA LEU A 180 -0.52 11.53 -0.69
C LEU A 180 0.26 10.73 0.36
N GLU A 181 -0.10 9.47 0.61
CA GLU A 181 0.68 8.55 1.44
C GLU A 181 2.00 8.21 0.75
N ILE A 182 2.04 7.93 -0.55
CA ILE A 182 3.28 7.74 -1.32
C ILE A 182 4.11 9.02 -1.30
N MET A 183 3.50 10.19 -1.50
CA MET A 183 4.20 11.48 -1.45
C MET A 183 4.81 11.73 -0.05
N LEU A 184 4.02 11.60 1.01
CA LEU A 184 4.51 11.76 2.38
C LEU A 184 5.44 10.62 2.80
N TYR A 185 5.31 9.42 2.26
CA TYR A 185 6.22 8.30 2.46
C TYR A 185 7.57 8.60 1.82
N ILE A 186 7.60 9.09 0.58
CA ILE A 186 8.81 9.58 -0.10
C ILE A 186 9.48 10.66 0.76
N LEU A 187 8.70 11.63 1.27
CA LEU A 187 9.17 12.65 2.21
C LEU A 187 9.78 12.07 3.50
N ARG A 188 9.23 10.95 4.02
CA ARG A 188 9.66 10.27 5.26
C ARG A 188 10.83 9.30 5.07
N SER A 189 10.90 8.56 3.96
CA SER A 189 11.77 7.39 3.81
C SER A 189 13.14 7.72 3.23
N GLU A 190 13.22 8.76 2.41
CA GLU A 190 14.43 9.16 1.69
C GLU A 190 15.21 10.28 2.42
N GLY A 191 14.67 10.84 3.51
CA GLY A 191 15.26 12.00 4.18
C GLY A 191 15.21 13.27 3.33
N ILE A 192 14.25 13.33 2.39
CA ILE A 192 14.04 14.44 1.46
C ILE A 192 13.67 15.72 2.21
N VAL A 193 12.97 15.64 3.36
CA VAL A 193 12.72 16.83 4.19
C VAL A 193 14.02 17.26 4.89
N GLU A 194 14.76 18.18 4.28
CA GLU A 194 15.97 18.76 4.87
C GLU A 194 15.63 19.69 6.03
N GLN A 195 14.50 20.40 5.95
CA GLN A 195 14.06 21.36 6.95
C GLN A 195 12.54 21.40 7.06
N LEU A 196 12.07 21.43 8.31
CA LEU A 196 10.70 21.74 8.68
C LEU A 196 10.70 22.99 9.58
N ASN A 197 9.97 24.02 9.18
CA ASN A 197 9.53 25.07 10.07
C ASN A 197 8.01 24.97 10.23
N TYR A 198 7.54 24.84 11.47
CA TYR A 198 6.13 24.84 11.78
C TYR A 198 5.81 25.94 12.79
N GLU A 199 4.88 26.81 12.44
CA GLU A 199 4.43 27.91 13.28
C GLU A 199 2.92 27.89 13.41
N PHE A 200 2.40 28.22 14.59
CA PHE A 200 0.97 28.47 14.76
C PHE A 200 0.69 29.57 15.79
N THR A 201 -0.46 30.21 15.64
CA THR A 201 -0.92 31.28 16.52
C THR A 201 -2.21 30.93 17.23
N ILE A 202 -2.31 31.31 18.50
CA ILE A 202 -3.51 31.12 19.34
C ILE A 202 -3.99 32.48 19.84
N ASN A 203 -5.27 32.78 19.65
CA ASN A 203 -5.87 34.01 20.16
C ASN A 203 -5.88 34.03 21.70
N LYS A 204 -5.48 35.14 22.31
CA LYS A 204 -5.39 35.23 23.78
C LYS A 204 -6.72 35.25 24.51
N ASP A 205 -7.74 35.81 23.89
CA ASP A 205 -9.05 35.99 24.51
C ASP A 205 -9.89 34.71 24.40
N THR A 206 -9.74 33.98 23.29
CA THR A 206 -10.56 32.79 22.99
C THR A 206 -9.82 31.46 23.12
N PHE A 207 -8.49 31.45 23.14
CA PHE A 207 -7.66 30.24 23.08
C PHE A 207 -7.89 29.39 21.81
N MET A 208 -8.36 30.00 20.72
CA MET A 208 -8.56 29.33 19.44
C MET A 208 -7.33 29.49 18.54
N ARG A 209 -6.94 28.44 17.80
CA ARG A 209 -5.89 28.53 16.75
C ARG A 209 -6.35 29.43 15.61
N GLU A 210 -5.67 30.55 15.35
CA GLU A 210 -6.05 31.48 14.28
C GLU A 210 -5.38 31.15 12.95
N SER A 211 -4.10 30.74 12.99
CA SER A 211 -3.33 30.41 11.79
C SER A 211 -2.22 29.42 12.07
N GLU A 212 -1.72 28.82 11.00
CA GLU A 212 -0.45 28.10 10.99
C GLU A 212 0.31 28.30 9.67
N LEU A 213 1.62 28.12 9.75
CA LEU A 213 2.56 28.17 8.63
C LEU A 213 3.40 26.90 8.69
N ILE A 214 3.47 26.19 7.58
CA ILE A 214 4.32 25.02 7.37
C ILE A 214 5.30 25.38 6.26
N GLU A 215 6.58 25.35 6.55
CA GLU A 215 7.63 25.48 5.54
C GLU A 215 8.42 24.17 5.47
N LEU A 216 8.49 23.61 4.27
CA LEU A 216 9.24 22.41 3.95
C LEU A 216 10.34 22.75 2.96
N LEU A 217 11.56 22.37 3.28
CA LEU A 217 12.64 22.27 2.30
C LEU A 217 12.79 20.79 1.93
N LEU A 218 12.54 20.50 0.67
CA LEU A 218 12.60 19.16 0.10
C LEU A 218 13.83 19.05 -0.79
N ASP A 219 14.69 18.07 -0.58
CA ASP A 219 15.79 17.68 -1.45
C ASP A 219 15.44 16.36 -2.15
N VAL A 220 14.83 16.47 -3.32
CA VAL A 220 14.43 15.32 -4.15
C VAL A 220 15.66 14.87 -4.93
N GLY A 221 16.62 14.29 -4.23
CA GLY A 221 17.89 13.84 -4.80
C GLY A 221 17.67 12.77 -5.87
N ASN A 222 17.99 13.08 -7.13
CA ASN A 222 18.10 12.10 -8.20
C ASN A 222 19.59 11.94 -8.57
N PRO A 223 20.20 10.75 -8.47
CA PRO A 223 21.62 10.57 -8.81
C PRO A 223 21.93 10.80 -10.31
N ASP A 224 20.93 10.84 -11.19
CA ASP A 224 21.09 10.97 -12.64
C ASP A 224 20.55 12.29 -13.23
N ILE A 225 19.89 13.13 -12.42
CA ILE A 225 19.40 14.48 -12.79
C ILE A 225 19.80 15.41 -11.64
N ASP A 226 20.57 16.47 -11.90
CA ASP A 226 21.09 17.43 -10.89
C ASP A 226 20.10 17.64 -9.71
N ASP A 227 20.59 17.52 -8.46
CA ASP A 227 19.85 17.63 -7.19
C ASP A 227 18.68 18.64 -7.31
N MET A 228 17.42 18.18 -7.17
CA MET A 228 16.24 19.04 -7.27
C MET A 228 15.75 19.41 -5.88
N THR A 229 16.04 20.66 -5.47
CA THR A 229 15.50 21.22 -4.23
C THR A 229 14.20 21.97 -4.50
N PHE A 230 13.23 21.79 -3.59
CA PHE A 230 11.91 22.41 -3.65
C PHE A 230 11.57 23.01 -2.30
N MET A 231 11.13 24.26 -2.29
CA MET A 231 10.63 24.91 -1.09
C MET A 231 9.11 24.98 -1.19
N GLU A 232 8.41 24.42 -0.20
CA GLU A 232 6.97 24.56 -0.07
C GLU A 232 6.62 25.36 1.19
N GLN A 233 5.78 26.38 1.04
CA GLN A 233 5.24 27.18 2.14
C GLN A 233 3.72 27.12 2.11
N ILE A 234 3.12 26.60 3.18
CA ILE A 234 1.68 26.43 3.31
C ILE A 234 1.20 27.30 4.46
N ASN A 235 0.33 28.26 4.16
CA ASN A 235 -0.32 29.12 5.14
C ASN A 235 -1.76 28.68 5.29
N ILE A 236 -2.23 28.45 6.52
CA ILE A 236 -3.62 28.10 6.80
C ILE A 236 -4.17 29.08 7.82
N THR A 237 -5.38 29.58 7.58
CA THR A 237 -6.13 30.43 8.51
C THR A 237 -7.47 29.80 8.82
N TYR A 238 -7.93 29.98 10.06
CA TYR A 238 -9.12 29.32 10.59
C TYR A 238 -10.18 30.34 11.03
N ASP A 239 -11.45 30.07 10.73
CA ASP A 239 -12.59 30.83 11.22
C ASP A 239 -13.61 29.88 11.85
N TYR A 240 -13.89 30.09 13.13
CA TYR A 240 -14.84 29.29 13.93
C TYR A 240 -16.19 30.00 14.14
N THR A 241 -16.35 31.19 13.57
CA THR A 241 -17.52 32.06 13.76
C THR A 241 -18.39 32.17 12.52
N ASP A 242 -17.79 32.08 11.34
CA ASP A 242 -18.45 32.09 10.03
C ASP A 242 -18.45 30.68 9.43
N THR A 243 -19.19 29.77 10.07
CA THR A 243 -19.34 28.37 9.63
C THR A 243 -20.68 28.16 8.92
N GLU A 244 -20.65 27.40 7.83
CA GLU A 244 -21.86 26.92 7.17
C GLU A 244 -21.94 25.39 7.33
N PRO A 245 -23.10 24.83 7.75
CA PRO A 245 -23.25 23.38 7.84
C PRO A 245 -22.99 22.72 6.49
N VAL A 246 -22.19 21.67 6.48
CA VAL A 246 -21.81 20.97 5.26
C VAL A 246 -22.83 19.87 4.98
N PHE A 247 -23.41 19.91 3.79
CA PHE A 247 -24.28 18.85 3.28
C PHE A 247 -23.69 18.34 1.97
N ILE A 248 -23.42 17.05 1.90
CA ILE A 248 -23.04 16.40 0.64
C ILE A 248 -24.31 16.25 -0.19
N PRO A 249 -24.40 16.84 -1.38
CA PRO A 249 -25.60 16.72 -2.21
C PRO A 249 -25.85 15.27 -2.60
N ASP A 250 -27.12 14.82 -2.56
CA ASP A 250 -27.51 13.49 -3.05
C ASP A 250 -27.01 13.27 -4.49
N GLU A 251 -26.98 14.33 -5.31
CA GLU A 251 -26.46 14.27 -6.67
C GLU A 251 -24.96 13.93 -6.74
N VAL A 252 -24.16 14.35 -5.78
CA VAL A 252 -22.74 13.96 -5.68
C VAL A 252 -22.65 12.48 -5.35
N ILE A 253 -23.42 12.00 -4.38
CA ILE A 253 -23.41 10.58 -3.96
C ILE A 253 -23.94 9.67 -5.09
N ASP A 254 -25.07 10.04 -5.68
CA ASP A 254 -25.78 9.25 -6.69
C ASP A 254 -25.04 9.24 -8.04
N ASN A 255 -24.33 10.32 -8.39
CA ASN A 255 -23.57 10.41 -9.65
C ASN A 255 -22.08 10.15 -9.47
N ALA A 256 -21.59 10.00 -8.24
CA ALA A 256 -20.22 9.62 -7.99
C ALA A 256 -20.00 8.21 -8.52
N ARG A 257 -19.13 8.11 -9.52
CA ARG A 257 -18.67 6.82 -9.99
C ARG A 257 -17.61 6.31 -9.01
N LYS A 258 -17.73 5.04 -8.65
CA LYS A 258 -16.62 4.35 -7.99
C LYS A 258 -15.50 4.19 -9.00
N ILE A 259 -14.25 4.36 -8.57
CA ILE A 259 -13.08 4.25 -9.46
C ILE A 259 -13.06 2.93 -10.24
N GLY A 260 -13.70 1.87 -9.74
CA GLY A 260 -13.86 0.58 -10.43
C GLY A 260 -14.86 0.52 -11.60
N GLU A 261 -15.70 1.53 -11.85
CA GLU A 261 -16.62 1.55 -13.02
C GLU A 261 -16.00 2.24 -14.26
N ASN A 262 -14.86 2.91 -14.11
CA ASN A 262 -14.36 3.91 -15.08
C ASN A 262 -13.37 3.44 -16.14
N MET A 263 -13.14 2.14 -16.32
CA MET A 263 -12.23 1.66 -17.38
C MET A 263 -12.93 1.02 -18.59
N SER A 264 -14.27 1.10 -18.71
CA SER A 264 -14.98 0.57 -19.89
C SER A 264 -15.59 1.63 -20.82
N ASP A 265 -16.08 2.76 -20.28
CA ASP A 265 -16.85 3.74 -21.09
C ASP A 265 -16.06 5.04 -21.42
N SER A 266 -15.01 5.40 -20.66
CA SER A 266 -14.19 6.60 -20.91
C SER A 266 -13.01 6.37 -21.86
N LEU A 267 -12.69 5.11 -22.22
CA LEU A 267 -11.61 4.78 -23.17
C LEU A 267 -12.01 4.97 -24.65
N ILE A 268 -13.19 5.52 -24.93
CA ILE A 268 -13.69 5.63 -26.32
C ILE A 268 -13.27 6.95 -27.00
N ASP A 269 -12.92 8.02 -26.28
CA ASP A 269 -12.64 9.33 -26.92
C ASP A 269 -11.34 10.06 -26.49
N LEU A 270 -10.52 9.48 -25.62
CA LEU A 270 -9.10 9.83 -25.54
C LEU A 270 -8.32 8.73 -26.26
N GLU A 271 -7.59 9.07 -27.33
CA GLU A 271 -6.41 8.31 -27.79
C GLU A 271 -5.32 8.42 -26.71
N ILE A 272 -5.62 7.94 -25.50
CA ILE A 272 -4.62 7.29 -24.68
C ILE A 272 -4.45 5.95 -25.38
N ASP A 273 -3.24 5.70 -25.88
CA ASP A 273 -2.82 4.36 -26.25
C ASP A 273 -3.14 3.52 -25.01
N THR A 274 -4.26 2.78 -25.03
CA THR A 274 -4.52 1.74 -24.04
C THR A 274 -3.26 0.90 -24.13
N GLU A 275 -2.35 1.06 -23.18
CA GLU A 275 -1.16 0.22 -23.12
C GLU A 275 -1.73 -1.17 -23.14
N THR A 276 -1.52 -1.83 -24.27
CA THR A 276 -1.89 -3.21 -24.49
C THR A 276 -1.43 -3.93 -23.25
N SER A 277 -2.36 -4.47 -22.46
CA SER A 277 -2.02 -5.32 -21.32
C SER A 277 -0.97 -6.29 -21.83
N ILE A 278 0.25 -6.20 -21.28
CA ILE A 278 1.36 -7.02 -21.75
C ILE A 278 0.96 -8.45 -21.41
N GLU A 279 0.53 -9.20 -22.42
CA GLU A 279 0.27 -10.64 -22.26
C GLU A 279 1.62 -11.32 -22.14
N GLU A 280 1.88 -11.88 -20.96
CA GLU A 280 3.11 -12.60 -20.64
C GLU A 280 2.85 -14.11 -20.70
N GLU A 281 3.66 -14.85 -21.45
CA GLU A 281 3.63 -16.31 -21.45
C GLU A 281 4.42 -16.85 -20.25
N LYS A 282 3.73 -17.05 -19.12
CA LYS A 282 4.34 -17.61 -17.91
C LYS A 282 4.37 -19.14 -17.98
N GLY A 283 5.56 -19.73 -17.85
CA GLY A 283 5.72 -21.20 -17.82
C GLY A 283 5.11 -21.87 -16.57
N ILE A 284 4.77 -21.08 -15.56
CA ILE A 284 3.96 -21.48 -14.42
C ILE A 284 3.22 -20.25 -13.89
N SER A 285 1.97 -20.42 -13.45
CA SER A 285 1.25 -19.33 -12.79
C SER A 285 1.90 -18.94 -11.47
N ASP A 286 1.81 -17.66 -11.11
CA ASP A 286 2.29 -17.13 -9.83
C ASP A 286 1.78 -17.97 -8.66
N GLY A 287 0.48 -18.27 -8.64
CA GLY A 287 -0.13 -19.06 -7.59
C GLY A 287 0.42 -20.47 -7.48
N ASN A 288 0.58 -21.19 -8.60
CA ASN A 288 1.16 -22.54 -8.58
C ASN A 288 2.62 -22.51 -8.12
N HIS A 289 3.35 -21.49 -8.54
CA HIS A 289 4.74 -21.30 -8.14
C HIS A 289 4.88 -21.06 -6.64
N PHE A 290 4.14 -20.11 -6.08
CA PHE A 290 4.20 -19.79 -4.65
C PHE A 290 3.65 -20.91 -3.76
N ASN A 291 2.89 -21.86 -4.33
CA ASN A 291 2.44 -23.07 -3.67
C ASN A 291 3.40 -24.27 -3.81
N GLY A 292 4.63 -24.03 -4.29
CA GLY A 292 5.71 -25.01 -4.32
C GLY A 292 6.09 -25.51 -5.70
N ALA A 293 5.49 -24.94 -6.76
CA ALA A 293 5.83 -25.17 -8.16
C ALA A 293 5.86 -26.66 -8.54
N LYS A 294 4.83 -27.39 -8.11
CA LYS A 294 4.72 -28.84 -8.29
C LYS A 294 3.93 -29.25 -9.51
N PHE A 295 2.98 -28.42 -9.93
CA PHE A 295 2.12 -28.64 -11.09
C PHE A 295 2.12 -27.40 -12.00
N THR A 296 2.20 -27.62 -13.31
CA THR A 296 2.00 -26.60 -14.35
C THR A 296 1.42 -27.24 -15.62
N THR A 297 1.07 -26.46 -16.64
CA THR A 297 0.45 -26.94 -17.87
C THR A 297 0.90 -26.15 -19.10
N ASP A 298 0.82 -26.78 -20.27
CA ASP A 298 0.86 -26.12 -21.60
C ASP A 298 -0.53 -26.01 -22.24
N GLY A 299 -1.60 -26.21 -21.46
CA GLY A 299 -2.99 -26.27 -21.93
C GLY A 299 -3.43 -27.60 -22.55
N GLU A 300 -2.50 -28.50 -22.92
CA GLU A 300 -2.84 -29.87 -23.36
C GLU A 300 -2.50 -30.91 -22.29
N TRP A 301 -1.34 -30.77 -21.67
CA TRP A 301 -0.80 -31.68 -20.67
C TRP A 301 -0.59 -30.95 -19.34
N ILE A 302 -0.81 -31.67 -18.25
CA ILE A 302 -0.41 -31.25 -16.91
C ILE A 302 0.92 -31.93 -16.61
N TYR A 303 1.91 -31.14 -16.24
CA TYR A 303 3.25 -31.57 -15.89
C TYR A 303 3.43 -31.46 -14.38
N PHE A 304 4.14 -32.43 -13.79
CA PHE A 304 4.42 -32.38 -12.37
C PHE A 304 5.78 -32.96 -11.98
N ALA A 305 6.35 -32.40 -10.93
CA ALA A 305 7.57 -32.85 -10.28
C ALA A 305 7.51 -32.53 -8.78
N ASP A 306 7.74 -33.54 -7.94
CA ASP A 306 7.74 -33.39 -6.48
C ASP A 306 8.98 -34.05 -5.87
N ASP A 307 10.07 -33.30 -5.85
CA ASP A 307 11.37 -33.68 -5.28
C ASP A 307 11.35 -34.25 -3.85
N HIS A 308 10.25 -34.09 -3.10
CA HIS A 308 10.12 -34.61 -1.74
C HIS A 308 9.44 -35.99 -1.68
N HIS A 309 8.60 -36.33 -2.65
CA HIS A 309 7.75 -37.53 -2.59
C HIS A 309 7.92 -38.45 -3.80
N ILE A 310 8.34 -37.93 -4.96
CA ILE A 310 8.35 -38.66 -6.23
C ILE A 310 9.60 -38.28 -7.03
N GLU A 311 10.48 -39.26 -7.30
CA GLU A 311 11.65 -39.05 -8.15
C GLU A 311 11.24 -39.02 -9.64
N GLY A 312 11.40 -37.88 -10.29
CA GLY A 312 11.25 -37.72 -11.73
C GLY A 312 10.35 -36.55 -12.15
N ILE A 313 10.26 -36.36 -13.46
CA ILE A 313 9.32 -35.44 -14.09
C ILE A 313 8.29 -36.26 -14.84
N TYR A 314 7.03 -35.91 -14.68
CA TYR A 314 5.90 -36.66 -15.21
C TYR A 314 4.91 -35.72 -15.90
N ARG A 315 4.04 -36.30 -16.74
CA ARG A 315 2.88 -35.61 -17.31
C ARG A 315 1.67 -36.51 -17.44
N PHE A 316 0.49 -35.91 -17.51
CA PHE A 316 -0.78 -36.59 -17.80
C PHE A 316 -1.78 -35.63 -18.42
N LYS A 317 -2.82 -36.15 -19.10
CA LYS A 317 -3.96 -35.35 -19.53
C LYS A 317 -4.99 -35.24 -18.43
N ALA A 318 -5.64 -34.09 -18.28
CA ALA A 318 -6.60 -33.84 -17.21
C ALA A 318 -7.71 -34.91 -17.13
N ASP A 319 -8.19 -35.41 -18.27
CA ASP A 319 -9.21 -36.47 -18.36
C ASP A 319 -8.66 -37.89 -18.18
N GLU A 320 -7.33 -38.06 -18.15
CA GLU A 320 -6.64 -39.35 -18.02
C GLU A 320 -5.83 -39.49 -16.72
N ILE A 321 -5.91 -38.52 -15.80
CA ILE A 321 -5.14 -38.49 -14.53
C ILE A 321 -5.16 -39.81 -13.75
N ASP A 322 -6.29 -40.52 -13.73
CA ASP A 322 -6.44 -41.78 -12.98
C ASP A 322 -6.02 -43.03 -13.78
N ASN A 323 -5.71 -42.89 -15.07
CA ASN A 323 -5.54 -44.01 -16.01
C ASN A 323 -4.16 -44.04 -16.69
N HIS A 324 -3.53 -42.88 -16.90
CA HIS A 324 -2.31 -42.78 -17.71
C HIS A 324 -1.44 -41.59 -17.27
N VAL A 325 -0.33 -41.91 -16.59
CA VAL A 325 0.72 -40.96 -16.22
C VAL A 325 2.03 -41.37 -16.91
N GLU A 326 2.64 -40.44 -17.62
CA GLU A 326 3.87 -40.66 -18.37
C GLU A 326 5.07 -40.10 -17.59
N LYS A 327 6.09 -40.92 -17.36
CA LYS A 327 7.38 -40.45 -16.85
C LYS A 327 8.24 -39.94 -18.02
N LEU A 328 8.69 -38.70 -17.94
CA LEU A 328 9.53 -38.03 -18.94
C LEU A 328 11.02 -38.13 -18.61
N SER A 329 11.38 -37.96 -17.32
CA SER A 329 12.77 -37.98 -16.86
C SER A 329 12.90 -38.60 -15.47
N ASP A 330 14.08 -39.16 -15.18
CA ASP A 330 14.51 -39.64 -13.86
C ASP A 330 15.19 -38.55 -13.02
N ASP A 331 15.37 -37.34 -13.55
CA ASP A 331 15.99 -36.23 -12.82
C ASP A 331 15.15 -35.83 -11.59
N ILE A 332 15.83 -35.43 -10.50
CA ILE A 332 15.18 -34.97 -9.27
C ILE A 332 14.85 -33.48 -9.44
N ALA A 333 13.70 -33.20 -10.03
CA ALA A 333 13.30 -31.86 -10.46
C ALA A 333 12.51 -31.08 -9.41
N ALA A 334 12.77 -29.77 -9.33
CA ALA A 334 11.98 -28.79 -8.59
C ALA A 334 11.71 -27.57 -9.49
N ASN A 335 10.74 -26.72 -9.11
CA ASN A 335 10.40 -25.47 -9.80
C ASN A 335 10.16 -25.65 -11.30
N ILE A 336 9.25 -26.58 -11.63
CA ILE A 336 8.95 -26.91 -13.03
C ILE A 336 8.23 -25.73 -13.71
N ASN A 337 8.68 -25.39 -14.91
CA ASN A 337 8.09 -24.39 -15.79
C ASN A 337 7.92 -25.01 -17.17
N VAL A 338 6.82 -24.73 -17.87
CA VAL A 338 6.54 -25.29 -19.19
C VAL A 338 6.07 -24.18 -20.11
N THR A 339 6.80 -23.96 -21.20
CA THR A 339 6.41 -23.06 -22.29
C THR A 339 5.86 -23.85 -23.46
N ASP A 340 5.46 -23.16 -24.53
CA ASP A 340 5.05 -23.79 -25.78
C ASP A 340 6.05 -24.83 -26.32
N ASP A 341 7.34 -24.57 -26.16
CA ASP A 341 8.42 -25.37 -26.74
C ASP A 341 9.14 -26.31 -25.75
N TRP A 342 9.32 -25.90 -24.49
CA TRP A 342 10.27 -26.54 -23.56
C TRP A 342 9.70 -26.74 -22.16
N ILE A 343 10.23 -27.75 -21.46
CA ILE A 343 10.08 -27.93 -20.02
C ILE A 343 11.38 -27.49 -19.36
N TYR A 344 11.31 -26.52 -18.45
CA TYR A 344 12.43 -26.04 -17.64
C TYR A 344 12.28 -26.50 -16.19
N TYR A 345 13.39 -26.81 -15.54
CA TYR A 345 13.40 -27.30 -14.17
C TYR A 345 14.76 -27.13 -13.48
N GLU A 346 14.74 -27.02 -12.16
CA GLU A 346 15.94 -27.14 -11.32
C GLU A 346 16.22 -28.61 -11.03
N ASP A 347 17.44 -29.08 -11.29
CA ASP A 347 17.85 -30.44 -10.89
C ASP A 347 18.55 -30.42 -9.52
N ARG A 348 17.82 -30.85 -8.49
CA ARG A 348 18.30 -30.93 -7.09
C ARG A 348 19.48 -31.87 -6.92
N SER A 349 19.64 -32.86 -7.80
CA SER A 349 20.77 -33.80 -7.76
C SER A 349 22.06 -33.21 -8.35
N LYS A 350 21.95 -32.10 -9.08
CA LYS A 350 23.04 -31.41 -9.78
C LYS A 350 23.13 -29.96 -9.31
N ASP A 351 23.26 -29.76 -7.99
CA ASP A 351 23.46 -28.46 -7.34
C ASP A 351 22.37 -27.39 -7.66
N SER A 352 21.14 -27.82 -7.99
CA SER A 352 20.03 -26.93 -8.41
C SER A 352 20.39 -26.05 -9.61
N HIS A 353 21.21 -26.57 -10.53
CA HIS A 353 21.36 -26.01 -11.87
C HIS A 353 20.03 -26.10 -12.65
N VAL A 354 19.81 -25.18 -13.57
CA VAL A 354 18.61 -25.19 -14.43
C VAL A 354 18.89 -25.96 -15.71
N TYR A 355 18.00 -26.90 -16.01
CA TYR A 355 17.96 -27.67 -17.23
C TYR A 355 16.68 -27.36 -18.00
N ARG A 356 16.70 -27.65 -19.30
CA ARG A 356 15.48 -27.78 -20.10
C ARG A 356 15.47 -29.07 -20.89
N MET A 357 14.28 -29.53 -21.26
CA MET A 357 14.06 -30.70 -22.11
C MET A 357 12.85 -30.51 -23.01
N SER A 358 12.83 -31.21 -24.14
CA SER A 358 11.68 -31.24 -25.04
C SER A 358 10.46 -31.81 -24.31
N LYS A 359 9.26 -31.42 -24.74
CA LYS A 359 8.00 -31.85 -24.09
C LYS A 359 7.77 -33.37 -24.07
N ASP A 360 8.53 -34.14 -24.86
CA ASP A 360 8.53 -35.61 -24.88
C ASP A 360 9.61 -36.26 -23.97
N GLY A 361 10.36 -35.46 -23.21
CA GLY A 361 11.43 -35.88 -22.31
C GLY A 361 12.81 -36.05 -22.98
N SER A 362 12.93 -35.75 -24.28
CA SER A 362 14.21 -35.79 -25.00
C SER A 362 14.96 -34.45 -24.94
N GLU A 363 16.13 -34.38 -25.59
CA GLU A 363 16.93 -33.14 -25.75
C GLU A 363 17.24 -32.38 -24.45
N ILE A 364 17.55 -33.13 -23.38
CA ILE A 364 17.94 -32.54 -22.09
C ILE A 364 19.24 -31.75 -22.25
N GLU A 365 19.21 -30.47 -21.87
CA GLU A 365 20.38 -29.59 -21.85
C GLU A 365 20.40 -28.66 -20.64
N GLN A 366 21.61 -28.33 -20.18
CA GLN A 366 21.81 -27.40 -19.08
C GLN A 366 21.78 -25.96 -19.62
N VAL A 367 20.95 -25.10 -19.04
CA VAL A 367 20.81 -23.70 -19.46
C VAL A 367 21.44 -22.73 -18.47
N ILE A 368 21.39 -23.03 -17.17
CA ILE A 368 22.05 -22.25 -16.12
C ILE A 368 22.95 -23.16 -15.29
N SER A 369 24.22 -22.76 -15.14
CA SER A 369 25.22 -23.50 -14.35
C SER A 369 25.47 -22.94 -12.96
N ASP A 370 24.73 -21.93 -12.56
CA ASP A 370 24.75 -21.41 -11.20
C ASP A 370 23.78 -22.18 -10.30
N ASN A 371 24.04 -22.15 -9.00
CA ASN A 371 23.11 -22.70 -8.02
C ASN A 371 21.92 -21.75 -7.90
N THR A 372 20.80 -22.17 -8.47
CA THR A 372 19.57 -21.38 -8.56
C THR A 372 18.53 -21.87 -7.57
N ILE A 373 17.68 -20.95 -7.14
CA ILE A 373 16.38 -21.27 -6.56
C ILE A 373 15.33 -20.39 -7.21
N ASP A 374 14.09 -20.85 -7.15
CA ASP A 374 12.92 -20.04 -7.48
C ASP A 374 12.89 -19.65 -8.97
N VAL A 375 13.32 -20.57 -9.87
CA VAL A 375 13.32 -20.29 -11.32
C VAL A 375 11.90 -20.10 -11.86
N ARG A 376 11.74 -19.07 -12.67
CA ARG A 376 10.55 -18.75 -13.45
C ARG A 376 10.93 -18.50 -14.90
N VAL A 377 10.11 -19.01 -15.82
CA VAL A 377 10.24 -18.75 -17.25
C VAL A 377 9.06 -17.90 -17.66
N ILE A 378 9.34 -16.71 -18.19
CA ILE A 378 8.32 -15.77 -18.64
C ILE A 378 8.77 -15.29 -20.01
N ASP A 379 7.94 -15.58 -21.01
CA ASP A 379 8.25 -15.53 -22.43
C ASP A 379 9.53 -16.35 -22.74
N GLU A 380 10.64 -15.70 -23.04
CA GLU A 380 11.94 -16.33 -23.32
C GLU A 380 13.01 -15.99 -22.27
N THR A 381 12.61 -15.41 -21.13
CA THR A 381 13.52 -14.97 -20.07
C THR A 381 13.39 -15.84 -18.82
N LEU A 382 14.54 -16.28 -18.30
CA LEU A 382 14.63 -16.99 -17.02
C LEU A 382 14.90 -16.00 -15.90
N TYR A 383 13.97 -15.91 -14.96
CA TYR A 383 14.12 -15.16 -13.72
C TYR A 383 14.41 -16.13 -12.58
N TYR A 384 15.48 -15.90 -11.82
CA TYR A 384 15.86 -16.81 -10.73
C TYR A 384 16.69 -16.11 -9.68
N LYS A 385 16.68 -16.65 -8.46
CA LYS A 385 17.56 -16.18 -7.39
C LYS A 385 18.84 -17.02 -7.37
N ASN A 386 19.99 -16.36 -7.29
CA ASN A 386 21.28 -17.03 -7.19
C ASN A 386 21.75 -17.09 -5.72
N PHE A 387 22.24 -18.24 -5.29
CA PHE A 387 22.78 -18.43 -3.94
C PHE A 387 24.32 -18.36 -3.84
N ASN A 388 25.01 -18.07 -4.94
CA ASN A 388 26.47 -17.99 -4.98
C ASN A 388 26.99 -16.59 -4.63
N GLY A 389 28.06 -16.52 -3.83
CA GLY A 389 28.84 -15.28 -3.60
C GLY A 389 28.44 -14.46 -2.36
N HIS A 390 28.81 -13.16 -2.37
CA HIS A 390 28.55 -12.21 -1.28
C HIS A 390 27.13 -11.62 -1.30
N ASN A 391 26.40 -11.78 -2.42
CA ASN A 391 25.04 -11.28 -2.64
C ASN A 391 24.07 -12.46 -2.73
N GLN A 392 23.86 -13.16 -1.60
CA GLN A 392 22.94 -14.29 -1.55
C GLN A 392 21.50 -13.82 -1.78
N ARG A 393 20.77 -14.46 -2.71
CA ARG A 393 19.37 -14.19 -3.07
C ARG A 393 19.13 -12.96 -3.96
N SER A 394 20.11 -12.50 -4.72
CA SER A 394 19.83 -11.52 -5.79
C SER A 394 19.01 -12.16 -6.91
N LEU A 395 18.08 -11.39 -7.47
CA LEU A 395 17.26 -11.75 -8.62
C LEU A 395 18.04 -11.50 -9.92
N TYR A 396 18.16 -12.53 -10.72
CA TYR A 396 18.79 -12.49 -12.04
C TYR A 396 17.74 -12.68 -13.13
N ALA A 397 17.93 -12.01 -14.26
CA ALA A 397 17.22 -12.25 -15.50
C ALA A 397 18.20 -12.76 -16.56
N THR A 398 17.90 -13.90 -17.18
CA THR A 398 18.70 -14.48 -18.26
C THR A 398 17.86 -14.66 -19.51
N GLN A 399 18.19 -13.90 -20.54
CA GLN A 399 17.57 -14.02 -21.85
C GLN A 399 18.24 -15.16 -22.63
N LEU A 400 17.44 -16.12 -23.09
CA LEU A 400 17.92 -17.20 -23.92
C LEU A 400 17.84 -16.82 -25.40
N SER A 401 18.99 -16.75 -26.08
CA SER A 401 19.02 -16.69 -27.54
C SER A 401 19.80 -17.89 -28.12
N PRO A 402 19.47 -18.35 -29.34
CA PRO A 402 20.15 -19.49 -29.98
C PRO A 402 21.67 -19.33 -30.10
N THR A 403 22.19 -18.11 -30.03
CA THR A 403 23.62 -17.82 -30.24
C THR A 403 24.33 -17.21 -29.03
N THR A 404 23.60 -16.54 -28.15
CA THR A 404 24.17 -15.81 -27.01
C THR A 404 23.19 -15.86 -25.84
N THR A 405 23.72 -16.10 -24.65
CA THR A 405 22.98 -15.97 -23.39
C THR A 405 23.46 -14.71 -22.70
N THR A 406 22.54 -13.84 -22.28
CA THR A 406 22.86 -12.61 -21.55
C THR A 406 22.15 -12.64 -20.21
N THR A 407 22.89 -12.35 -19.14
CA THR A 407 22.41 -12.39 -17.77
C THR A 407 22.63 -11.03 -17.11
N PHE A 408 21.60 -10.54 -16.41
CA PHE A 408 21.61 -9.30 -15.66
C PHE A 408 21.19 -9.56 -14.21
N THR A 409 21.66 -8.73 -13.28
CA THR A 409 21.11 -8.65 -11.93
C THR A 409 20.06 -7.56 -11.92
N LEU A 410 18.85 -7.84 -11.43
CA LEU A 410 17.77 -6.87 -11.30
C LEU A 410 17.76 -6.26 -9.89
N VAL A 411 17.68 -7.11 -8.88
CA VAL A 411 17.50 -6.67 -7.49
C VAL A 411 18.36 -7.52 -6.57
N ASP A 412 19.02 -6.90 -5.60
CA ASP A 412 19.75 -7.62 -4.54
C ASP A 412 18.81 -7.95 -3.35
N HIS A 413 19.09 -9.04 -2.64
CA HIS A 413 18.38 -9.41 -1.39
C HIS A 413 16.86 -9.65 -1.51
N VAL A 414 16.44 -10.40 -2.53
CA VAL A 414 15.03 -10.72 -2.77
C VAL A 414 14.59 -11.94 -1.95
N PHE A 415 13.56 -11.79 -1.12
CA PHE A 415 12.94 -12.92 -0.42
C PHE A 415 12.01 -13.70 -1.36
N ARG A 416 11.09 -12.99 -2.03
CA ARG A 416 10.08 -13.52 -2.95
C ARG A 416 9.84 -12.51 -4.08
N PHE A 417 9.52 -12.96 -5.28
CA PHE A 417 9.23 -12.06 -6.40
C PHE A 417 8.17 -12.62 -7.34
N THR A 418 7.55 -11.74 -8.09
CA THR A 418 6.88 -12.06 -9.35
C THR A 418 7.22 -11.03 -10.41
N ILE A 419 7.14 -11.44 -11.67
CA ILE A 419 7.21 -10.55 -12.82
C ILE A 419 5.78 -10.41 -13.35
N HIS A 420 5.36 -9.19 -13.58
CA HIS A 420 4.02 -8.90 -14.05
C HIS A 420 3.97 -7.57 -14.77
N GLN A 421 3.49 -7.58 -16.01
CA GLN A 421 3.32 -6.41 -16.87
C GLN A 421 4.59 -5.56 -16.96
N GLY A 422 5.74 -6.20 -17.20
CA GLY A 422 7.03 -5.50 -17.31
C GLY A 422 7.60 -4.98 -15.98
N ASN A 423 7.01 -5.33 -14.84
CA ASN A 423 7.49 -4.96 -13.53
C ASN A 423 7.92 -6.18 -12.71
N VAL A 424 8.87 -5.98 -11.82
CA VAL A 424 9.26 -6.91 -10.75
C VAL A 424 8.57 -6.46 -9.47
N PHE A 425 7.56 -7.20 -9.01
CA PHE A 425 7.03 -7.03 -7.66
C PHE A 425 7.77 -7.99 -6.72
N TYR A 426 8.43 -7.48 -5.69
CA TYR A 426 9.30 -8.29 -4.85
C TYR A 426 9.26 -7.92 -3.37
N GLN A 427 9.48 -8.92 -2.52
CA GLN A 427 9.66 -8.75 -1.10
C GLN A 427 11.13 -8.62 -0.74
N GLY A 428 11.45 -7.57 0.01
CA GLY A 428 12.74 -7.41 0.68
C GLY A 428 12.88 -8.33 1.90
N ASP A 429 14.04 -8.26 2.56
CA ASP A 429 14.31 -9.00 3.82
C ASP A 429 13.42 -8.53 5.00
N ASP A 430 12.77 -7.38 4.87
CA ASP A 430 11.83 -6.81 5.86
C ASP A 430 10.37 -7.26 5.67
N HIS A 431 10.10 -8.00 4.58
CA HIS A 431 8.79 -8.48 4.14
C HIS A 431 7.81 -7.37 3.68
N HIS A 432 8.28 -6.17 3.37
CA HIS A 432 7.47 -5.21 2.59
C HIS A 432 7.49 -5.57 1.11
N LEU A 433 6.49 -5.11 0.36
CA LEU A 433 6.43 -5.31 -1.08
C LEU A 433 6.95 -4.07 -1.80
N TYR A 434 7.81 -4.28 -2.78
CA TYR A 434 8.44 -3.27 -3.62
C TYR A 434 8.15 -3.55 -5.08
N VAL A 435 8.29 -2.54 -5.93
CA VAL A 435 8.18 -2.62 -7.39
C VAL A 435 9.40 -1.97 -8.05
N THR A 436 9.88 -2.56 -9.14
CA THR A 436 10.92 -1.99 -10.01
C THR A 436 10.70 -2.49 -11.44
N ASP A 437 11.30 -1.83 -12.43
CA ASP A 437 11.20 -2.26 -13.83
C ASP A 437 12.00 -3.55 -14.07
N VAL A 438 11.63 -4.32 -15.09
CA VAL A 438 12.42 -5.48 -15.55
C VAL A 438 13.66 -5.08 -16.34
N ASP A 439 13.77 -3.82 -16.80
CA ASP A 439 14.95 -3.27 -17.44
C ASP A 439 16.08 -3.13 -16.40
N PRO A 440 17.18 -3.89 -16.53
CA PRO A 440 18.30 -3.82 -15.59
C PRO A 440 19.05 -2.47 -15.61
N ASN A 441 18.72 -1.56 -16.52
CA ASN A 441 19.26 -0.20 -16.52
C ASN A 441 18.43 0.77 -15.67
N ASP A 442 17.21 0.39 -15.30
CA ASP A 442 16.42 1.10 -14.32
C ASP A 442 16.71 0.52 -12.93
N ASN A 443 17.29 1.34 -12.06
CA ASN A 443 17.63 0.93 -10.70
C ASN A 443 16.66 1.49 -9.66
N ALA A 444 15.60 2.18 -10.10
CA ALA A 444 14.60 2.72 -9.21
C ALA A 444 13.76 1.57 -8.65
N ASN A 445 13.79 1.40 -7.33
CA ASN A 445 12.84 0.54 -6.64
C ASN A 445 11.98 1.39 -5.73
N PHE A 446 10.69 1.08 -5.72
CA PHE A 446 9.70 1.84 -4.98
C PHE A 446 8.99 0.89 -4.02
N PRO A 447 8.81 1.28 -2.76
CA PRO A 447 7.90 0.60 -1.85
C PRO A 447 6.50 0.64 -2.46
N PHE A 448 5.91 -0.54 -2.64
CA PHE A 448 4.60 -0.71 -3.26
C PHE A 448 3.51 -0.90 -2.19
N ILE A 449 3.83 -1.59 -1.09
CA ILE A 449 2.96 -1.72 0.08
C ILE A 449 3.76 -1.36 1.33
N SER A 450 3.24 -0.42 2.13
CA SER A 450 3.91 0.17 3.29
C SER A 450 3.94 -0.72 4.54
N HIS A 451 3.11 -1.78 4.58
CA HIS A 451 3.04 -2.75 5.68
C HIS A 451 3.55 -4.14 5.25
N ARG A 452 3.80 -5.01 6.23
CA ARG A 452 4.35 -6.35 5.95
C ARG A 452 3.37 -7.25 5.19
N VAL A 453 3.87 -7.86 4.13
CA VAL A 453 3.13 -8.75 3.25
C VAL A 453 3.59 -10.21 3.43
N GLY A 454 2.63 -11.13 3.53
CA GLY A 454 2.85 -12.57 3.58
C GLY A 454 3.12 -13.14 2.19
N THR A 455 2.34 -14.12 1.74
CA THR A 455 2.37 -14.53 0.32
C THR A 455 1.67 -13.48 -0.55
N PHE A 456 2.12 -13.30 -1.78
CA PHE A 456 1.49 -12.42 -2.76
C PHE A 456 1.56 -13.04 -4.16
N GLN A 457 0.67 -12.63 -5.06
CA GLN A 457 0.52 -13.13 -6.44
C GLN A 457 0.05 -11.98 -7.33
N ALA A 458 0.56 -11.89 -8.55
CA ALA A 458 0.06 -10.96 -9.53
C ALA A 458 -0.85 -11.68 -10.54
N LEU A 459 -2.01 -11.10 -10.82
CA LEU A 459 -2.93 -11.56 -11.86
C LEU A 459 -3.74 -10.38 -12.38
N ASP A 460 -3.82 -10.28 -13.71
CA ASP A 460 -4.52 -9.20 -14.42
C ASP A 460 -4.08 -7.79 -13.97
N GLU A 461 -4.99 -6.99 -13.45
CA GLU A 461 -4.71 -5.62 -12.98
C GLU A 461 -4.45 -5.57 -11.46
N TYR A 462 -4.22 -6.71 -10.80
CA TYR A 462 -4.12 -6.78 -9.35
C TYR A 462 -2.92 -7.57 -8.84
N ILE A 463 -2.42 -7.12 -7.68
CA ILE A 463 -1.61 -7.91 -6.76
C ILE A 463 -2.51 -8.39 -5.61
N TYR A 464 -2.65 -9.70 -5.47
CA TYR A 464 -3.32 -10.36 -4.35
C TYR A 464 -2.30 -10.67 -3.28
N TYR A 465 -2.62 -10.45 -2.01
CA TYR A 465 -1.64 -10.63 -0.93
C TYR A 465 -2.25 -10.91 0.43
N GLU A 466 -1.45 -11.51 1.31
CA GLU A 466 -1.74 -11.70 2.73
C GLU A 466 -1.22 -10.50 3.53
N ASN A 467 -2.08 -9.76 4.22
CA ASN A 467 -1.66 -8.68 5.10
C ASN A 467 -1.16 -9.26 6.43
N SER A 468 0.15 -9.22 6.68
CA SER A 468 0.74 -9.82 7.89
C SER A 468 0.42 -9.05 9.17
N GLU A 469 -0.03 -7.80 9.05
CA GLU A 469 -0.40 -6.96 10.18
C GLU A 469 -1.88 -7.11 10.54
N ASP A 470 -2.71 -7.52 9.57
CA ASP A 470 -4.12 -7.89 9.76
C ASP A 470 -4.32 -9.41 9.80
N GLY A 471 -3.49 -10.10 10.58
CA GLY A 471 -3.65 -11.53 10.87
C GLY A 471 -3.61 -12.43 9.64
N HIS A 472 -2.86 -12.05 8.59
CA HIS A 472 -2.79 -12.73 7.30
C HIS A 472 -4.15 -12.86 6.59
N SER A 473 -5.04 -11.89 6.79
CA SER A 473 -6.23 -11.70 5.94
C SER A 473 -5.81 -11.41 4.50
N LEU A 474 -6.63 -11.83 3.53
CA LEU A 474 -6.34 -11.66 2.11
C LEU A 474 -6.88 -10.32 1.61
N TYR A 475 -6.06 -9.65 0.81
CA TYR A 475 -6.35 -8.39 0.16
C TYR A 475 -6.01 -8.49 -1.34
N ARG A 476 -6.52 -7.56 -2.13
CA ARG A 476 -5.96 -7.21 -3.45
C ARG A 476 -5.70 -5.72 -3.52
N ILE A 477 -4.66 -5.34 -4.24
CA ILE A 477 -4.34 -3.96 -4.62
C ILE A 477 -4.18 -3.90 -6.14
N SER A 478 -4.69 -2.88 -6.81
CA SER A 478 -4.43 -2.72 -8.25
C SER A 478 -2.93 -2.53 -8.52
N THR A 479 -2.44 -2.94 -9.69
CA THR A 479 -1.01 -2.86 -10.05
C THR A 479 -0.48 -1.43 -10.12
N ASP A 480 -1.37 -0.44 -10.27
CA ASP A 480 -1.07 0.99 -10.17
C ASP A 480 -1.00 1.51 -8.71
N GLY A 481 -1.36 0.68 -7.72
CA GLY A 481 -1.32 1.01 -6.30
C GLY A 481 -2.56 1.74 -5.76
N TYR A 482 -3.57 2.05 -6.58
CA TYR A 482 -4.65 2.97 -6.17
C TYR A 482 -5.89 2.31 -5.55
N ARG A 483 -6.15 1.03 -5.82
CA ARG A 483 -7.39 0.35 -5.40
C ARG A 483 -7.06 -0.84 -4.50
N VAL A 484 -7.27 -0.69 -3.19
CA VAL A 484 -7.10 -1.74 -2.19
C VAL A 484 -8.45 -2.30 -1.74
N GLU A 485 -8.58 -3.62 -1.67
CA GLU A 485 -9.80 -4.30 -1.24
C GLU A 485 -9.47 -5.48 -0.32
N LYS A 486 -10.16 -5.57 0.82
CA LYS A 486 -10.10 -6.73 1.71
C LYS A 486 -11.00 -7.85 1.18
N LEU A 487 -10.46 -9.05 1.01
CA LEU A 487 -11.14 -10.22 0.45
C LEU A 487 -11.61 -11.21 1.52
N THR A 488 -10.87 -11.34 2.63
CA THR A 488 -11.23 -12.25 3.73
C THR A 488 -11.03 -11.62 5.09
N GLU A 489 -11.86 -12.02 6.05
CA GLU A 489 -11.66 -11.74 7.50
C GLU A 489 -10.89 -12.85 8.22
N ALA A 490 -10.69 -14.00 7.57
CA ALA A 490 -10.02 -15.15 8.15
C ALA A 490 -8.57 -15.18 7.72
N GLU A 491 -7.69 -15.60 8.64
CA GLU A 491 -6.28 -15.88 8.39
C GLU A 491 -6.13 -16.90 7.25
N SER A 492 -5.38 -16.50 6.23
CA SER A 492 -4.91 -17.36 5.15
C SER A 492 -3.54 -17.95 5.48
N GLN A 493 -3.37 -19.24 5.16
CA GLN A 493 -2.09 -19.93 5.19
C GLN A 493 -1.72 -20.44 3.79
N GLY A 494 -1.53 -19.49 2.88
CA GLY A 494 -1.34 -19.75 1.47
C GLY A 494 -2.65 -19.76 0.70
N PHE A 495 -2.58 -19.18 -0.49
CA PHE A 495 -3.69 -19.07 -1.42
C PHE A 495 -3.22 -19.27 -2.85
N ASN A 496 -4.14 -19.38 -3.79
CA ASN A 496 -3.91 -19.38 -5.24
C ASN A 496 -5.07 -18.65 -5.90
N VAL A 497 -4.81 -17.81 -6.89
CA VAL A 497 -5.82 -16.98 -7.55
C VAL A 497 -5.96 -17.31 -9.04
N THR A 498 -7.20 -17.34 -9.52
CA THR A 498 -7.59 -17.36 -10.93
C THR A 498 -8.49 -16.17 -11.22
N GLU A 499 -8.74 -15.87 -12.50
CA GLU A 499 -9.47 -14.67 -12.97
C GLU A 499 -10.81 -14.41 -12.21
N ASP A 500 -11.50 -15.47 -11.84
CA ASP A 500 -12.84 -15.48 -11.22
C ASP A 500 -12.86 -15.95 -9.75
N SER A 501 -11.77 -16.48 -9.20
CA SER A 501 -11.81 -17.18 -7.92
C SER A 501 -10.47 -17.21 -7.20
N LEU A 502 -10.53 -17.14 -5.88
CA LEU A 502 -9.39 -17.32 -4.99
C LEU A 502 -9.59 -18.60 -4.17
N PHE A 503 -8.54 -19.40 -4.04
CA PHE A 503 -8.51 -20.62 -3.23
C PHE A 503 -7.53 -20.43 -2.08
N PHE A 504 -7.93 -20.74 -0.85
CA PHE A 504 -7.06 -20.51 0.30
C PHE A 504 -7.25 -21.52 1.42
N THR A 505 -6.18 -21.68 2.20
CA THR A 505 -6.18 -22.46 3.44
C THR A 505 -6.66 -21.57 4.59
N ASN A 506 -7.81 -21.87 5.17
CA ASN A 506 -8.37 -21.11 6.29
C ASN A 506 -7.83 -21.63 7.63
N ALA A 507 -6.90 -20.90 8.24
CA ALA A 507 -6.29 -21.30 9.50
C ALA A 507 -7.28 -21.34 10.68
N SER A 508 -8.32 -20.51 10.63
CA SER A 508 -9.35 -20.42 11.67
C SER A 508 -10.37 -21.57 11.62
N ASP A 509 -10.38 -22.36 10.55
CA ASP A 509 -11.27 -23.51 10.35
C ASP A 509 -10.48 -24.81 10.13
N ASP A 510 -9.55 -25.11 11.05
CA ASP A 510 -8.72 -26.34 11.05
C ASP A 510 -7.97 -26.58 9.73
N GLU A 511 -7.45 -25.51 9.12
CA GLU A 511 -6.72 -25.53 7.84
C GLU A 511 -7.58 -26.01 6.65
N ALA A 512 -8.89 -25.79 6.72
CA ALA A 512 -9.83 -26.13 5.66
C ALA A 512 -9.55 -25.39 4.35
N LEU A 513 -9.76 -26.08 3.22
CA LEU A 513 -9.63 -25.50 1.89
C LEU A 513 -10.93 -24.80 1.50
N TYR A 514 -10.83 -23.53 1.14
CA TYR A 514 -11.95 -22.71 0.68
C TYR A 514 -11.71 -22.19 -0.74
N ARG A 515 -12.82 -21.99 -1.46
CA ARG A 515 -12.92 -21.12 -2.64
C ARG A 515 -13.69 -19.87 -2.26
N LEU A 516 -13.20 -18.72 -2.70
CA LEU A 516 -13.83 -17.41 -2.68
C LEU A 516 -14.11 -17.04 -4.13
N ASP A 517 -15.36 -16.68 -4.42
CA ASP A 517 -15.75 -16.11 -5.71
C ASP A 517 -15.38 -14.61 -5.72
N LEU A 518 -14.64 -14.14 -6.72
CA LEU A 518 -14.08 -12.77 -6.70
C LEU A 518 -15.12 -11.69 -7.02
N ASP A 519 -16.21 -12.04 -7.69
CA ASP A 519 -17.29 -11.09 -8.03
C ASP A 519 -18.24 -10.89 -6.84
N THR A 520 -18.57 -11.98 -6.16
CA THR A 520 -19.59 -11.99 -5.09
C THR A 520 -19.02 -12.00 -3.69
N LEU A 521 -17.72 -12.29 -3.55
CA LEU A 521 -17.03 -12.56 -2.28
C LEU A 521 -17.66 -13.71 -1.46
N GLU A 522 -18.46 -14.57 -2.12
CA GLU A 522 -19.04 -15.74 -1.48
C GLU A 522 -17.99 -16.84 -1.27
N LYS A 523 -17.95 -17.39 -0.05
CA LYS A 523 -17.02 -18.47 0.34
C LYS A 523 -17.69 -19.83 0.31
N THR A 524 -17.05 -20.79 -0.33
CA THR A 524 -17.44 -22.20 -0.37
C THR A 524 -16.33 -23.07 0.19
N LYS A 525 -16.63 -23.86 1.22
CA LYS A 525 -15.69 -24.88 1.76
C LYS A 525 -15.60 -26.04 0.78
N LEU A 526 -14.38 -26.34 0.31
CA LEU A 526 -14.09 -27.41 -0.65
C LEU A 526 -13.67 -28.72 0.03
N ASP A 527 -12.82 -28.62 1.05
CA ASP A 527 -12.37 -29.76 1.86
C ASP A 527 -12.17 -29.32 3.33
N ASP A 528 -12.26 -30.26 4.24
CA ASP A 528 -11.98 -30.06 5.66
C ASP A 528 -10.53 -29.69 5.94
N ARG A 529 -9.59 -30.03 5.04
CA ARG A 529 -8.19 -29.58 5.09
C ARG A 529 -7.57 -29.49 3.71
N GLY A 530 -6.68 -28.53 3.48
CA GLY A 530 -5.84 -28.52 2.28
C GLY A 530 -4.80 -27.40 2.29
N PHE A 531 -3.65 -27.64 1.69
CA PHE A 531 -2.56 -26.66 1.52
C PHE A 531 -1.75 -26.98 0.26
N SER A 532 -0.75 -26.16 -0.10
CA SER A 532 0.02 -26.28 -1.35
C SER A 532 -0.91 -26.34 -2.57
N ILE A 533 -1.73 -25.31 -2.70
CA ILE A 533 -2.87 -25.24 -3.62
C ILE A 533 -2.36 -24.91 -5.02
N HIS A 534 -2.54 -25.81 -5.97
CA HIS A 534 -2.25 -25.57 -7.38
C HIS A 534 -3.57 -25.61 -8.15
N VAL A 535 -3.81 -24.63 -9.00
CA VAL A 535 -5.02 -24.55 -9.82
C VAL A 535 -4.60 -24.62 -11.28
N ILE A 536 -5.22 -25.53 -12.03
CA ILE A 536 -5.02 -25.73 -13.47
C ILE A 536 -6.39 -25.98 -14.08
N ASP A 537 -6.84 -25.09 -14.95
CA ASP A 537 -8.18 -25.10 -15.53
C ASP A 537 -9.26 -25.27 -14.44
N ASP A 538 -10.10 -26.30 -14.57
CA ASP A 538 -11.16 -26.64 -13.62
C ASP A 538 -10.69 -27.51 -12.44
N LEU A 539 -9.40 -27.82 -12.34
CA LEU A 539 -8.84 -28.73 -11.33
C LEU A 539 -8.05 -27.96 -10.26
N VAL A 540 -8.29 -28.32 -9.00
CA VAL A 540 -7.55 -27.84 -7.84
C VAL A 540 -6.80 -29.03 -7.23
N PHE A 541 -5.49 -28.99 -7.30
CA PHE A 541 -4.58 -29.93 -6.67
C PHE A 541 -4.14 -29.38 -5.33
N TYR A 542 -4.14 -30.21 -4.29
CA TYR A 542 -3.76 -29.79 -2.95
C TYR A 542 -3.20 -30.96 -2.16
N GLN A 543 -2.42 -30.65 -1.14
CA GLN A 543 -1.93 -31.63 -0.18
C GLN A 543 -2.80 -31.67 1.06
N LYS A 544 -2.96 -32.88 1.60
CA LYS A 544 -3.63 -33.12 2.87
C LYS A 544 -2.96 -34.28 3.60
N HIS A 545 -2.94 -34.21 4.93
CA HIS A 545 -2.49 -35.31 5.77
C HIS A 545 -3.35 -36.56 5.56
N ILE A 546 -2.74 -37.64 5.05
CA ILE A 546 -3.35 -38.98 5.01
C ILE A 546 -3.04 -39.78 6.28
N SER A 547 -1.96 -39.42 6.97
CA SER A 547 -1.64 -39.87 8.33
C SER A 547 -0.91 -38.77 9.09
N SER A 548 -0.61 -38.98 10.37
CA SER A 548 0.08 -37.99 11.22
C SER A 548 1.46 -37.56 10.71
N PHE A 549 2.08 -38.29 9.78
CA PHE A 549 3.42 -38.00 9.26
C PHE A 549 3.50 -38.05 7.73
N GLU A 550 2.38 -38.24 7.04
CA GLU A 550 2.37 -38.49 5.60
C GLU A 550 1.35 -37.58 4.93
N LEU A 551 1.81 -36.93 3.86
CA LEU A 551 1.00 -36.10 2.98
C LEU A 551 0.64 -36.89 1.73
N GLY A 552 -0.60 -36.73 1.30
CA GLY A 552 -1.07 -37.21 0.00
C GLY A 552 -1.50 -36.04 -0.87
N TRP A 553 -1.35 -36.22 -2.17
CA TRP A 553 -1.93 -35.33 -3.16
C TRP A 553 -3.39 -35.68 -3.40
N PHE A 554 -4.23 -34.65 -3.47
CA PHE A 554 -5.65 -34.73 -3.77
C PHE A 554 -5.96 -33.80 -4.94
N VAL A 555 -7.02 -34.14 -5.65
CA VAL A 555 -7.60 -33.29 -6.69
C VAL A 555 -9.10 -33.16 -6.45
N ILE A 556 -9.61 -31.96 -6.63
CA ILE A 556 -11.04 -31.63 -6.60
C ILE A 556 -11.35 -30.70 -7.78
N ASN A 557 -12.56 -30.77 -8.31
CA ASN A 557 -12.98 -29.78 -9.29
C ASN A 557 -13.16 -28.42 -8.59
N LYS A 558 -12.98 -27.33 -9.31
CA LYS A 558 -13.12 -25.94 -8.83
C LYS A 558 -14.50 -25.65 -8.20
N ASP A 559 -15.54 -26.35 -8.64
CA ASP A 559 -16.89 -26.28 -8.08
C ASP A 559 -17.11 -27.12 -6.80
N GLY A 560 -16.07 -27.80 -6.32
CA GLY A 560 -16.10 -28.68 -5.16
C GLY A 560 -16.55 -30.13 -5.44
N THR A 561 -16.73 -30.50 -6.72
CA THR A 561 -17.15 -31.85 -7.07
C THR A 561 -15.97 -32.81 -7.29
N ASN A 562 -16.25 -34.11 -7.24
CA ASN A 562 -15.30 -35.20 -7.51
C ASN A 562 -13.97 -35.18 -6.71
N PRO A 563 -13.97 -34.90 -5.40
CA PRO A 563 -12.75 -34.95 -4.60
C PRO A 563 -12.20 -36.37 -4.52
N ARG A 564 -10.91 -36.53 -4.79
CA ARG A 564 -10.22 -37.82 -4.69
C ARG A 564 -8.73 -37.67 -4.44
N GLN A 565 -8.15 -38.67 -3.78
CA GLN A 565 -6.71 -38.80 -3.66
C GLN A 565 -6.13 -39.29 -4.98
N ILE A 566 -5.02 -38.72 -5.41
CA ILE A 566 -4.23 -39.17 -6.56
C ILE A 566 -2.97 -39.87 -6.08
N ASN A 567 -2.63 -40.97 -6.75
CA ASN A 567 -1.41 -41.74 -6.46
C ASN A 567 -0.59 -41.77 -7.73
N PHE A 568 0.63 -41.28 -7.63
CA PHE A 568 1.59 -41.22 -8.74
C PHE A 568 2.55 -42.43 -8.71
#